data_AF-A0A1X0QZA6-F1
#
_entry.id   AF-A0A1X0QZA6-F1
#
_cell.length_a   1.000
_cell.length_b   1.000
_cell.length_c   1.000
_cell.angle_alpha   90.00
_cell.angle_beta   90.00
_cell.angle_gamma   90.00
#
_symmetry.space_group_name_H-M   'P 1'
#
loop_
_entity.id
_entity.type
_entity.pdbx_description
1 polymer ?
#
loop_
_entity_poly.entity_id
_entity_poly.type
_entity_poly.pdbx_seq_one_letter_code
_entity_poly.pdbx_strand_id
1 'polypeptide(L)'
;MVQSSIIVPTHSSTASNKRGVDDSSDKDKEVGSSSELIKRPRLDMTEAGRDRNKRLFGVLLGTLNKFKDDTQNTSEVDKRRREINQKLQEKLDLEKKAMAERTEARKLEKERMEQMKRQEEERILAEKRELFEVQQKKVLANFLKTTTEPVLYYLPSKLTDEMSKTIDMQTQDALTAKKSFEERRERRMIGLRNDSLSENEDEDT
;
A
#
# COMPACT_ATOMS: atom_id res chain seq x y z
N MET A 1 -4.97 -8.25 25.39
CA MET A 1 -4.27 -7.55 24.31
C MET A 1 -2.80 -7.92 24.40
N VAL A 2 -2.28 -8.72 23.45
CA VAL A 2 -0.88 -9.17 23.47
C VAL A 2 -0.05 -8.11 22.73
N GLN A 3 0.71 -7.32 23.47
CA GLN A 3 1.65 -6.35 22.89
C GLN A 3 2.87 -7.13 22.36
N SER A 4 3.00 -7.21 21.04
CA SER A 4 4.24 -7.69 20.40
C SER A 4 5.09 -6.48 20.01
N SER A 5 6.22 -6.29 20.71
CA SER A 5 7.20 -5.27 20.39
C SER A 5 8.23 -5.82 19.41
N ILE A 6 8.14 -5.39 18.16
CA ILE A 6 9.17 -5.62 17.15
C ILE A 6 10.26 -4.56 17.37
N ILE A 7 11.43 -4.99 17.84
CA ILE A 7 12.60 -4.12 17.95
C ILE A 7 13.25 -4.05 16.57
N VAL A 8 13.08 -2.91 15.89
CA VAL A 8 13.83 -2.58 14.67
C VAL A 8 15.17 -1.97 15.11
N PRO A 9 16.33 -2.53 14.72
CA PRO A 9 17.62 -1.93 15.04
C PRO A 9 17.76 -0.58 14.34
N THR A 10 17.82 0.49 15.11
CA THR A 10 18.18 1.82 14.60
C THR A 10 19.69 1.87 14.44
N HIS A 11 20.16 2.10 13.20
CA HIS A 11 21.56 2.37 12.95
C HIS A 11 21.88 3.77 13.47
N SER A 12 22.30 3.88 14.73
CA SER A 12 22.92 5.10 15.24
C SER A 12 24.33 5.18 14.65
N SER A 13 24.58 6.29 13.97
CA SER A 13 25.88 6.67 13.42
C SER A 13 26.92 6.75 14.53
N THR A 14 27.72 5.69 14.69
CA THR A 14 28.95 5.75 15.46
C THR A 14 30.02 6.46 14.64
N ALA A 15 30.51 7.55 15.21
CA ALA A 15 31.58 8.38 14.67
C ALA A 15 32.77 7.53 14.22
N SER A 16 33.17 7.74 12.97
CA SER A 16 34.35 7.15 12.35
C SER A 16 35.62 7.60 13.08
N ASN A 17 36.30 6.66 13.75
CA ASN A 17 37.72 6.85 14.11
C ASN A 17 38.56 6.75 12.82
N LYS A 18 38.71 7.90 12.16
CA LYS A 18 39.66 8.15 11.08
C LYS A 18 41.07 8.12 11.66
N ARG A 19 41.68 6.94 11.75
CA ARG A 19 43.13 6.82 11.89
C ARG A 19 43.74 7.02 10.51
N GLY A 20 44.46 8.13 10.36
CA GLY A 20 45.14 8.54 9.15
C GLY A 20 46.09 7.45 8.66
N VAL A 21 46.03 7.20 7.37
CA VAL A 21 47.09 6.56 6.60
C VAL A 21 48.21 7.60 6.56
N ASP A 22 49.25 7.38 7.35
CA ASP A 22 50.51 8.11 7.26
C ASP A 22 51.27 7.54 6.06
N ASP A 23 51.31 8.34 5.00
CA ASP A 23 52.11 8.18 3.81
C ASP A 23 53.49 8.80 4.09
N SER A 24 54.48 7.95 4.32
CA SER A 24 55.88 8.36 4.25
C SER A 24 56.73 7.23 3.68
N SER A 25 56.85 7.27 2.35
CA SER A 25 58.04 6.97 1.56
C SER A 25 59.12 6.11 2.23
N ASP A 26 59.13 4.81 1.89
CA ASP A 26 60.30 3.94 2.01
C ASP A 26 61.47 4.54 1.21
N LYS A 27 62.42 5.15 1.93
CA LYS A 27 63.75 5.47 1.41
C LYS A 27 64.76 4.50 2.02
N ASP A 28 65.24 3.61 1.17
CA ASP A 28 66.59 3.04 1.10
C ASP A 28 67.44 3.16 2.37
N LYS A 29 67.51 2.06 3.13
CA LYS A 29 68.72 1.75 3.90
C LYS A 29 69.43 0.59 3.24
N GLU A 30 70.54 0.94 2.62
CA GLU A 30 71.48 0.04 1.98
C GLU A 30 71.93 -1.11 2.88
N VAL A 31 72.16 -2.19 2.16
CA VAL A 31 72.66 -3.49 2.54
C VAL A 31 74.10 -3.37 3.06
N GLY A 32 74.30 -3.64 4.36
CA GLY A 32 75.58 -4.10 4.87
C GLY A 32 75.79 -5.55 4.45
N SER A 33 76.63 -5.78 3.44
CA SER A 33 76.99 -7.11 2.95
C SER A 33 77.66 -7.95 4.04
N SER A 34 76.98 -9.01 4.47
CA SER A 34 77.66 -10.25 4.83
C SER A 34 76.96 -11.38 4.07
N SER A 35 77.63 -11.79 2.99
CA SER A 35 77.25 -12.93 2.17
C SER A 35 77.47 -14.22 2.95
N GLU A 36 76.62 -14.52 3.92
CA GLU A 36 76.49 -15.88 4.43
C GLU A 36 75.32 -16.53 3.72
N LEU A 37 75.67 -17.31 2.70
CA LEU A 37 74.78 -18.29 2.09
C LEU A 37 74.09 -19.06 3.24
N ILE A 38 72.79 -18.80 3.44
CA ILE A 38 71.95 -19.63 4.32
C ILE A 38 71.90 -21.01 3.66
N LYS A 39 72.91 -21.82 3.96
CA LYS A 39 73.00 -23.20 3.51
C LYS A 39 71.83 -23.91 4.15
N ARG A 40 70.91 -24.40 3.31
CA ARG A 40 69.80 -25.25 3.75
C ARG A 40 70.39 -26.35 4.65
N PRO A 41 69.95 -26.50 5.91
CA PRO A 41 70.46 -27.55 6.78
C PRO A 41 70.29 -28.88 6.04
N ARG A 42 71.41 -29.62 5.90
CA ARG A 42 71.40 -30.92 5.25
C ARG A 42 70.55 -31.86 6.09
N LEU A 43 69.76 -32.69 5.43
CA LEU A 43 68.92 -33.67 6.10
C LEU A 43 69.83 -34.65 6.87
N ASP A 44 69.78 -34.63 8.20
CA ASP A 44 70.45 -35.63 9.01
C ASP A 44 69.78 -37.00 8.77
N MET A 45 70.48 -37.91 8.11
CA MET A 45 69.98 -39.26 7.77
C MET A 45 70.11 -40.26 8.93
N THR A 46 70.31 -39.77 10.15
CA THR A 46 70.30 -40.56 11.38
C THR A 46 68.89 -41.10 11.65
N GLU A 47 68.78 -42.18 12.43
CA GLU A 47 67.49 -42.85 12.71
C GLU A 47 66.48 -41.88 13.37
N ALA A 48 66.94 -41.05 14.31
CA ALA A 48 66.15 -39.98 14.92
C ALA A 48 65.72 -38.88 13.92
N GLY A 49 66.55 -38.56 12.92
CA GLY A 49 66.21 -37.63 11.83
C GLY A 49 65.12 -38.18 10.91
N ARG A 50 65.17 -39.49 10.62
CA ARG A 50 64.14 -40.19 9.83
C ARG A 50 62.80 -40.23 10.55
N ASP A 51 62.77 -40.50 11.85
CA ASP A 51 61.53 -40.51 12.64
C ASP A 51 60.93 -39.11 12.78
N ARG A 52 61.77 -38.09 12.95
CA ARG A 52 61.34 -36.69 12.89
C ARG A 52 60.74 -36.35 11.52
N ASN A 53 61.36 -36.75 10.42
CA ASN A 53 60.86 -36.49 9.07
C ASN A 53 59.54 -37.23 8.80
N LYS A 54 59.40 -38.49 9.24
CA LYS A 54 58.12 -39.22 9.18
C LYS A 54 57.03 -38.50 9.98
N ARG A 55 57.34 -38.02 11.19
CA ARG A 55 56.39 -37.26 12.00
C ARG A 55 56.00 -35.93 11.34
N LEU A 56 56.97 -35.18 10.83
CA LEU A 56 56.72 -33.91 10.14
C LEU A 56 55.90 -34.11 8.87
N PHE A 57 56.19 -35.14 8.09
CA PHE A 57 55.42 -35.48 6.89
C PHE A 57 54.01 -35.98 7.23
N GLY A 58 53.85 -36.77 8.30
CA GLY A 58 52.54 -37.19 8.79
C GLY A 58 51.67 -36.02 9.27
N VAL A 59 52.26 -35.03 9.95
CA VAL A 59 51.56 -33.79 10.31
C VAL A 59 51.14 -33.02 9.07
N LEU A 60 52.03 -32.87 8.09
CA LEU A 60 51.73 -32.16 6.84
C LEU A 60 50.63 -32.86 6.01
N LEU A 61 50.65 -34.19 5.93
CA LEU A 61 49.62 -34.96 5.25
C LEU A 61 48.28 -34.87 5.99
N GLY A 62 48.32 -34.89 7.32
CA GLY A 62 47.14 -34.68 8.17
C GLY A 62 46.54 -33.29 8.03
N THR A 63 47.36 -32.23 7.98
CA THR A 63 46.86 -30.86 7.75
C THR A 63 46.31 -30.71 6.34
N LEU A 64 46.95 -31.27 5.31
CA LEU A 64 46.45 -31.20 3.93
C LEU A 64 45.10 -31.91 3.77
N ASN A 65 44.94 -33.09 4.38
CA ASN A 65 43.65 -33.79 4.42
C ASN A 65 42.59 -32.96 5.15
N LYS A 66 42.94 -32.36 6.29
CA LYS A 66 42.04 -31.46 7.03
C LYS A 66 41.64 -30.24 6.20
N PHE A 67 42.55 -29.64 5.43
CA PHE A 67 42.21 -28.53 4.51
C PHE A 67 41.29 -28.98 3.37
N LYS A 68 41.49 -30.19 2.83
CA LYS A 68 40.60 -30.75 1.81
C LYS A 68 39.19 -30.97 2.38
N ASP A 69 39.08 -31.50 3.59
CA ASP A 69 37.79 -31.72 4.26
C ASP A 69 37.13 -30.39 4.64
N ASP A 70 37.88 -29.42 5.19
CA ASP A 70 37.38 -28.09 5.55
C ASP A 70 36.89 -27.32 4.30
N THR A 71 37.57 -27.43 3.15
CA THR A 71 37.14 -26.81 1.88
C THR A 71 35.92 -27.50 1.26
N GLN A 72 35.78 -28.82 1.39
CA GLN A 72 34.58 -29.52 0.94
C GLN A 72 33.37 -29.26 1.86
N ASN A 73 33.57 -29.30 3.17
CA ASN A 73 32.52 -29.03 4.16
C ASN A 73 32.02 -27.58 4.09
N THR A 74 32.92 -26.60 3.89
CA THR A 74 32.50 -25.20 3.67
C THR A 74 31.68 -25.04 2.40
N SER A 75 32.01 -25.76 1.31
CA SER A 75 31.19 -25.80 0.09
C SER A 75 29.79 -26.36 0.35
N GLU A 76 29.67 -27.42 1.14
CA GLU A 76 28.36 -27.98 1.51
C GLU A 76 27.54 -27.06 2.42
N VAL A 77 28.19 -26.43 3.41
CA VAL A 77 27.54 -25.44 4.28
C VAL A 77 27.06 -24.24 3.47
N ASP A 78 27.84 -23.77 2.51
CA ASP A 78 27.46 -22.67 1.63
C ASP A 78 26.33 -23.05 0.68
N LYS A 79 26.28 -24.29 0.17
CA LYS A 79 25.13 -24.80 -0.59
C LYS A 79 23.86 -24.84 0.27
N ARG A 80 23.93 -25.39 1.49
CA ARG A 80 22.80 -25.40 2.43
C ARG A 80 22.34 -23.99 2.78
N ARG A 81 23.26 -23.05 3.00
CA ARG A 81 22.94 -21.63 3.24
C ARG A 81 22.23 -21.01 2.05
N ARG A 82 22.69 -21.27 0.82
CA ARG A 82 22.02 -20.79 -0.41
C ARG A 82 20.61 -21.37 -0.54
N GLU A 83 20.44 -22.65 -0.30
CA GLU A 83 19.12 -23.30 -0.34
C GLU A 83 18.16 -22.73 0.72
N ILE A 84 18.65 -22.47 1.94
CA ILE A 84 17.87 -21.84 3.00
C ILE A 84 17.48 -20.40 2.62
N ASN A 85 18.44 -19.61 2.11
CA ASN A 85 18.19 -18.25 1.68
C ASN A 85 17.23 -18.19 0.49
N GLN A 86 17.32 -19.14 -0.45
CA GLN A 86 16.39 -19.25 -1.57
C GLN A 86 14.98 -19.56 -1.08
N LYS A 87 14.82 -20.55 -0.19
CA LYS A 87 13.51 -20.86 0.42
C LYS A 87 12.94 -19.69 1.21
N LEU A 88 13.80 -18.93 1.89
CA LEU A 88 13.38 -17.71 2.61
C LEU A 88 12.91 -16.64 1.63
N GLN A 89 13.65 -16.42 0.55
CA GLN A 89 13.32 -15.46 -0.50
C GLN A 89 11.98 -15.82 -1.17
N GLU A 90 11.78 -17.08 -1.52
CA GLU A 90 10.53 -17.58 -2.10
C GLU A 90 9.34 -17.33 -1.17
N LYS A 91 9.49 -17.59 0.14
CA LYS A 91 8.45 -17.29 1.14
C LYS A 91 8.17 -15.80 1.25
N LEU A 92 9.20 -14.96 1.31
CA LEU A 92 9.03 -13.51 1.36
C LEU A 92 8.34 -12.96 0.11
N ASP A 93 8.67 -13.49 -1.07
CA ASP A 93 8.04 -13.06 -2.31
C ASP A 93 6.59 -13.53 -2.41
N LEU A 94 6.26 -14.71 -1.88
CA LEU A 94 4.88 -15.19 -1.77
C LEU A 94 4.05 -14.36 -0.80
N GLU A 95 4.60 -14.02 0.38
CA GLU A 95 3.95 -13.13 1.34
C GLU A 95 3.73 -11.73 0.75
N LYS A 96 4.73 -11.18 0.04
CA LYS A 96 4.58 -9.88 -0.65
C LYS A 96 3.48 -9.91 -1.69
N LYS A 97 3.39 -10.96 -2.50
CA LYS A 97 2.31 -11.11 -3.50
C LYS A 97 0.94 -11.20 -2.85
N ALA A 98 0.79 -12.06 -1.83
CA ALA A 98 -0.46 -12.17 -1.08
C ALA A 98 -0.87 -10.85 -0.42
N MET A 99 0.09 -10.10 0.12
CA MET A 99 -0.17 -8.76 0.67
C MET A 99 -0.56 -7.76 -0.40
N ALA A 100 0.11 -7.76 -1.57
CA ALA A 100 -0.23 -6.89 -2.69
C ALA A 100 -1.66 -7.16 -3.18
N GLU A 101 -2.00 -8.42 -3.46
CA GLU A 101 -3.34 -8.84 -3.88
C GLU A 101 -4.41 -8.43 -2.85
N ARG A 102 -4.15 -8.65 -1.56
CA ARG A 102 -5.06 -8.22 -0.49
C ARG A 102 -5.25 -6.71 -0.45
N THR A 103 -4.18 -5.94 -0.67
CA THR A 103 -4.28 -4.47 -0.71
C THR A 103 -5.02 -3.98 -1.93
N GLU A 104 -4.86 -4.61 -3.09
CA GLU A 104 -5.58 -4.29 -4.32
C GLU A 104 -7.07 -4.62 -4.18
N ALA A 105 -7.41 -5.80 -3.67
CA ALA A 105 -8.79 -6.19 -3.39
C ALA A 105 -9.48 -5.18 -2.46
N ARG A 106 -8.80 -4.77 -1.38
CA ARG A 106 -9.33 -3.76 -0.44
C ARG A 106 -9.48 -2.39 -1.07
N LYS A 107 -8.60 -1.99 -1.99
CA LYS A 107 -8.72 -0.72 -2.73
C LYS A 107 -9.93 -0.76 -3.65
N LEU A 108 -10.11 -1.83 -4.41
CA LEU A 108 -11.25 -2.00 -5.31
C LEU A 108 -12.57 -1.98 -4.55
N GLU A 109 -12.65 -2.68 -3.41
CA GLU A 109 -13.82 -2.66 -2.54
C GLU A 109 -14.11 -1.25 -2.02
N LYS A 110 -13.09 -0.53 -1.54
CA LYS A 110 -13.22 0.85 -1.08
C LYS A 110 -13.69 1.78 -2.19
N GLU A 111 -13.14 1.67 -3.39
CA GLU A 111 -13.55 2.45 -4.56
C GLU A 111 -15.00 2.16 -4.94
N ARG A 112 -15.42 0.90 -4.94
CA ARG A 112 -16.81 0.51 -5.18
C ARG A 112 -17.74 1.14 -4.13
N MET A 113 -17.39 1.05 -2.86
CA MET A 113 -18.18 1.66 -1.78
C MET A 113 -18.24 3.19 -1.89
N GLU A 114 -17.14 3.84 -2.26
CA GLU A 114 -17.11 5.29 -2.50
C GLU A 114 -17.97 5.69 -3.70
N GLN A 115 -17.95 4.91 -4.78
CA GLN A 115 -18.82 5.13 -5.94
C GLN A 115 -20.30 4.99 -5.58
N MET A 116 -20.68 3.93 -4.85
CA MET A 116 -22.06 3.75 -4.37
C MET A 116 -22.49 4.91 -3.47
N LYS A 117 -21.63 5.34 -2.54
CA LYS A 117 -21.89 6.49 -1.67
C LYS A 117 -22.10 7.78 -2.45
N ARG A 118 -21.26 8.03 -3.46
CA ARG A 118 -21.37 9.21 -4.33
C ARG A 118 -22.68 9.21 -5.11
N GLN A 119 -23.05 8.07 -5.68
CA GLN A 119 -24.32 7.93 -6.41
C GLN A 119 -25.52 8.20 -5.49
N GLU A 120 -25.50 7.69 -4.26
CA GLU A 120 -26.58 7.94 -3.31
C GLU A 120 -26.63 9.41 -2.87
N GLU A 121 -25.48 10.04 -2.61
CA GLU A 121 -25.40 11.47 -2.30
C GLU A 121 -25.95 12.34 -3.45
N GLU A 122 -25.59 12.03 -4.70
CA GLU A 122 -26.12 12.71 -5.89
C GLU A 122 -27.63 12.53 -6.02
N ARG A 123 -28.14 11.32 -5.76
CA ARG A 123 -29.57 11.02 -5.79
C ARG A 123 -30.34 11.81 -4.75
N ILE A 124 -29.85 11.85 -3.51
CA ILE A 124 -30.43 12.64 -2.41
C ILE A 124 -30.42 14.13 -2.77
N LEU A 125 -29.32 14.64 -3.34
CA LEU A 125 -29.22 16.04 -3.72
C LEU A 125 -30.22 16.40 -4.83
N ALA A 126 -30.38 15.54 -5.84
CA ALA A 126 -31.34 15.72 -6.91
C ALA A 126 -32.79 15.76 -6.36
N GLU A 127 -33.14 14.86 -5.44
CA GLU A 127 -34.45 14.87 -4.80
C GLU A 127 -34.69 16.14 -3.98
N LYS A 128 -33.69 16.60 -3.22
CA LYS A 128 -33.79 17.86 -2.47
C LYS A 128 -34.01 19.06 -3.38
N ARG A 129 -33.33 19.14 -4.52
CA ARG A 129 -33.52 20.20 -5.51
C ARG A 129 -34.93 20.18 -6.08
N GLU A 130 -35.40 19.02 -6.49
CA GLU A 130 -36.74 18.83 -7.05
C GLU A 130 -37.83 19.21 -6.02
N LEU A 131 -37.67 18.79 -4.76
CA LEU A 131 -38.56 19.18 -3.66
C LEU A 131 -38.56 20.69 -3.45
N PHE A 132 -37.38 21.31 -3.42
CA PHE A 132 -37.24 22.77 -3.26
C PHE A 132 -37.95 23.51 -4.39
N GLU A 133 -37.78 23.09 -5.65
CA GLU A 133 -38.46 23.70 -6.80
C GLU A 133 -39.99 23.59 -6.70
N VAL A 134 -40.51 22.44 -6.31
CA VAL A 134 -41.95 22.22 -6.13
C VAL A 134 -42.50 23.11 -5.01
N GLN A 135 -41.80 23.18 -3.88
CA GLN A 135 -42.16 24.05 -2.76
C GLN A 135 -42.13 25.52 -3.17
N GLN A 136 -41.07 25.94 -3.87
CA GLN A 136 -40.93 27.30 -4.37
C GLN A 136 -42.05 27.65 -5.34
N LYS A 137 -42.36 26.77 -6.31
CA LYS A 137 -43.49 26.95 -7.24
C LYS A 137 -44.82 27.10 -6.50
N LYS A 138 -45.06 26.30 -5.45
CA LYS A 138 -46.26 26.41 -4.61
C LYS A 138 -46.37 27.76 -3.92
N VAL A 139 -45.27 28.29 -3.37
CA VAL A 139 -45.27 29.59 -2.70
C VAL A 139 -45.49 30.71 -3.71
N LEU A 140 -44.77 30.67 -4.84
CA LEU A 140 -44.80 31.69 -5.88
C LEU A 140 -46.12 31.72 -6.68
N ALA A 141 -46.86 30.62 -6.74
CA ALA A 141 -48.15 30.53 -7.43
C ALA A 141 -49.23 31.46 -6.85
N ASN A 142 -49.06 31.96 -5.62
CA ASN A 142 -49.97 32.93 -5.01
C ASN A 142 -49.75 34.36 -5.53
N PHE A 143 -48.75 34.59 -6.39
CA PHE A 143 -48.36 35.89 -6.91
C PHE A 143 -48.46 35.91 -8.43
N LEU A 144 -48.85 37.05 -9.00
CA LEU A 144 -48.85 37.24 -10.45
C LEU A 144 -47.41 37.20 -10.98
N LYS A 145 -47.25 36.52 -12.11
CA LYS A 145 -45.97 36.30 -12.79
C LYS A 145 -45.85 37.27 -13.97
N THR A 146 -44.74 37.99 -14.08
CA THR A 146 -44.47 38.84 -15.25
C THR A 146 -43.92 38.03 -16.43
N THR A 147 -44.07 38.58 -17.64
CA THR A 147 -43.51 38.04 -18.89
C THR A 147 -42.08 38.53 -19.17
N THR A 148 -41.55 39.44 -18.35
CA THR A 148 -40.23 40.05 -18.52
C THR A 148 -39.11 39.09 -18.15
N GLU A 149 -37.91 39.35 -18.66
CA GLU A 149 -36.67 38.72 -18.20
C GLU A 149 -35.85 39.79 -17.45
N PRO A 150 -35.65 39.67 -16.13
CA PRO A 150 -36.04 38.57 -15.25
C PRO A 150 -37.54 38.52 -14.90
N VAL A 151 -38.02 37.33 -14.58
CA VAL A 151 -39.40 37.08 -14.12
C VAL A 151 -39.56 37.64 -12.71
N LEU A 152 -40.62 38.42 -12.51
CA LEU A 152 -40.98 38.99 -11.23
C LEU A 152 -42.32 38.42 -10.77
N TYR A 153 -42.43 38.23 -9.45
CA TYR A 153 -43.65 37.80 -8.77
C TYR A 153 -44.14 38.95 -7.90
N TYR A 154 -45.40 39.36 -8.08
CA TYR A 154 -45.98 40.47 -7.34
C TYR A 154 -47.45 40.24 -7.01
N LEU A 155 -47.94 40.95 -5.99
CA LEU A 155 -49.35 40.96 -5.63
C LEU A 155 -49.84 42.42 -5.57
N PRO A 156 -50.73 42.85 -6.46
CA PRO A 156 -51.24 44.22 -6.45
C PRO A 156 -52.19 44.44 -5.27
N SER A 157 -52.31 45.69 -4.82
CA SER A 157 -53.19 46.04 -3.67
C SER A 157 -54.68 45.83 -3.96
N LYS A 158 -55.09 45.87 -5.22
CA LYS A 158 -56.46 45.57 -5.67
C LYS A 158 -56.39 44.48 -6.73
N LEU A 159 -57.12 43.39 -6.52
CA LEU A 159 -57.13 42.24 -7.41
C LEU A 159 -58.33 42.37 -8.37
N THR A 160 -58.07 42.28 -9.68
CA THR A 160 -59.11 42.18 -10.71
C THR A 160 -59.50 40.71 -10.91
N ASP A 161 -60.72 40.44 -11.37
CA ASP A 161 -61.22 39.07 -11.62
C ASP A 161 -60.35 38.27 -12.61
N GLU A 162 -59.67 38.93 -13.55
CA GLU A 162 -58.73 38.28 -14.46
C GLU A 162 -57.43 37.86 -13.75
N MET A 163 -56.98 38.68 -12.81
CA MET A 163 -55.78 38.42 -12.01
C MET A 163 -56.02 37.27 -11.03
N SER A 164 -57.20 37.20 -10.40
CA SER A 164 -57.55 36.08 -9.53
C SER A 164 -57.59 34.76 -10.30
N LYS A 165 -58.23 34.73 -11.49
CA LYS A 165 -58.21 33.56 -12.38
C LYS A 165 -56.80 33.13 -12.76
N THR A 166 -55.90 34.08 -12.97
CA THR A 166 -54.50 33.79 -13.30
C THR A 166 -53.78 33.14 -12.12
N ILE A 167 -53.99 33.65 -10.90
CA ILE A 167 -53.45 33.06 -9.66
C ILE A 167 -54.02 31.66 -9.42
N ASP A 168 -55.32 31.46 -9.65
CA ASP A 168 -55.97 30.16 -9.50
C ASP A 168 -55.39 29.13 -10.47
N MET A 169 -55.17 29.52 -11.73
CA MET A 169 -54.51 28.68 -12.73
C MET A 169 -53.08 28.33 -12.31
N GLN A 170 -52.28 29.31 -11.88
CA GLN A 170 -50.92 29.09 -11.37
C GLN A 170 -50.90 28.16 -10.15
N THR A 171 -51.89 28.29 -9.28
CA THR A 171 -52.04 27.45 -8.08
C THR A 171 -52.40 26.02 -8.47
N GLN A 172 -53.30 25.83 -9.43
CA GLN A 172 -53.61 24.50 -9.98
C GLN A 172 -52.38 23.87 -10.65
N ASP A 173 -51.62 24.62 -11.42
CA ASP A 173 -50.36 24.16 -12.03
C ASP A 173 -49.33 23.76 -10.96
N ALA A 174 -49.19 24.53 -9.89
CA ALA A 174 -48.30 24.18 -8.79
C ALA A 174 -48.78 22.92 -8.03
N LEU A 175 -50.10 22.74 -7.88
CA LEU A 175 -50.69 21.55 -7.27
C LEU A 175 -50.49 20.30 -8.14
N THR A 176 -50.66 20.40 -9.46
CA THR A 176 -50.39 19.29 -10.38
C THR A 176 -48.91 18.93 -10.38
N ALA A 177 -48.02 19.92 -10.42
CA ALA A 177 -46.57 19.71 -10.28
C ALA A 177 -46.24 18.99 -8.96
N LYS A 178 -46.84 19.41 -7.84
CA LYS A 178 -46.67 18.75 -6.55
C LYS A 178 -47.16 17.30 -6.54
N LYS A 179 -48.34 17.02 -7.10
CA LYS A 179 -48.87 15.65 -7.22
C LYS A 179 -47.94 14.76 -8.06
N SER A 180 -47.48 15.26 -9.22
CA SER A 180 -46.57 14.51 -10.08
C SER A 180 -45.22 14.22 -9.39
N PHE A 181 -44.73 15.14 -8.57
CA PHE A 181 -43.55 14.93 -7.73
C PHE A 181 -43.78 13.84 -6.67
N GLU A 182 -44.91 13.91 -5.96
CA GLU A 182 -45.28 12.93 -4.94
C GLU A 182 -45.40 11.53 -5.55
N GLU A 183 -46.06 11.38 -6.70
CA GLU A 183 -46.16 10.11 -7.43
C GLU A 183 -44.79 9.57 -7.85
N ARG A 184 -43.90 10.41 -8.40
CA ARG A 184 -42.53 9.98 -8.77
C ARG A 184 -41.72 9.57 -7.54
N ARG A 185 -41.89 10.26 -6.41
CA ARG A 185 -41.23 9.92 -5.15
C ARG A 185 -41.73 8.60 -4.58
N GLU A 186 -43.05 8.37 -4.62
CA GLU A 186 -43.65 7.10 -4.20
C GLU A 186 -43.17 5.93 -5.06
N ARG A 187 -43.11 6.09 -6.38
CA ARG A 187 -42.55 5.05 -7.28
C ARG A 187 -41.10 4.71 -6.93
N ARG A 188 -40.27 5.71 -6.61
CA ARG A 188 -38.89 5.50 -6.15
C ARG A 188 -38.83 4.74 -4.82
N MET A 189 -39.68 5.10 -3.86
CA MET A 189 -39.76 4.43 -2.56
C MET A 189 -40.20 2.97 -2.69
N ILE A 190 -41.17 2.69 -3.56
CA ILE A 190 -41.60 1.31 -3.86
C ILE A 190 -40.46 0.52 -4.51
N GLY A 191 -39.72 1.13 -5.45
CA GLY A 191 -38.55 0.51 -6.06
C GLY A 191 -37.48 0.12 -5.02
N LEU A 192 -37.14 1.03 -4.11
CA LEU A 192 -36.19 0.76 -3.01
C LEU A 192 -36.65 -0.37 -2.10
N ARG A 193 -37.95 -0.41 -1.79
CA ARG A 193 -38.52 -1.48 -0.95
C ARG A 193 -38.44 -2.84 -1.63
N ASN A 194 -38.70 -2.91 -2.93
CA ASN A 194 -38.62 -4.16 -3.68
C ASN A 194 -37.16 -4.64 -3.83
N ASP A 195 -36.23 -3.72 -4.05
CA ASP A 195 -34.79 -4.02 -4.13
C ASP A 195 -34.26 -4.60 -2.80
N SER A 196 -34.68 -4.01 -1.68
CA SER A 196 -34.35 -4.54 -0.34
C SER A 196 -34.99 -5.91 -0.04
N LEU A 197 -36.06 -6.29 -0.73
CA LEU A 197 -36.69 -7.61 -0.55
C LEU A 197 -35.95 -8.68 -1.38
N SER A 198 -35.45 -8.36 -2.58
CA SER A 198 -34.67 -9.30 -3.38
C SER A 198 -33.31 -9.63 -2.78
N GLU A 199 -32.62 -8.66 -2.17
CA GLU A 199 -31.31 -8.93 -1.54
C GLU A 199 -31.39 -9.90 -0.35
N ASN A 200 -32.55 -9.98 0.33
CA ASN A 200 -32.76 -10.91 1.45
C ASN A 200 -33.11 -12.33 0.99
N GLU A 201 -33.61 -12.53 -0.23
CA GLU A 201 -33.95 -13.86 -0.75
C GLU A 201 -32.72 -14.61 -1.27
N ASP A 202 -31.64 -13.90 -1.63
CA ASP A 202 -30.39 -14.47 -2.13
C ASP A 202 -29.40 -14.89 -1.02
N GLU A 203 -29.64 -14.53 0.25
CA GLU A 203 -28.81 -14.96 1.40
C GLU A 203 -29.23 -16.31 2.01
N ASP A 204 -30.43 -16.82 1.69
CA ASP A 204 -31.02 -18.03 2.31
C ASP A 204 -30.92 -19.31 1.44
N THR A 205 -30.21 -19.29 0.31
CA THR A 205 -29.94 -20.47 -0.56
C THR A 205 -28.46 -20.79 -0.70
#